data_AF-A0A0M3JRH0-F1
#
_entry.id   AF-A0A0M3JRH0-F1
#
_cell.length_a   1.000
_cell.length_b   1.000
_cell.length_c   1.000
_cell.angle_alpha   90.00
_cell.angle_beta   90.00
_cell.angle_gamma   90.00
#
_symmetry.space_group_name_H-M   'P 1'
#
loop_
_entity.id
_entity.type
_entity.pdbx_description
1 polymer ?
#
loop_
_entity_poly.entity_id
_entity_poly.type
_entity_poly.pdbx_seq_one_letter_code
_entity_poly.pdbx_strand_id
1 'polypeptide(L)'
;LCCNGVLIRTESSANVCCGNNSYDGGVKETCCHNTVFKKSLYDSCCQSNDGTFTPFSSKTHICCDKPIARTNYLSCCYLKLNDRLRPTPYDSMSQCCKYPFKKIIPMQNSSCIV
;
A
#
# COMPACT_ATOMS: atom_id res chain seq x y z
N LEU A 1 2.08 -9.15 27.19
CA LEU A 1 2.38 -9.57 25.80
C LEU A 1 3.86 -9.34 25.53
N CYS A 2 4.58 -10.28 24.90
CA CYS A 2 5.99 -10.06 24.52
C CYS A 2 6.08 -9.77 23.02
N CYS A 3 6.59 -8.58 22.65
CA CYS A 3 6.73 -8.15 21.27
C CYS A 3 8.19 -7.83 20.98
N ASN A 4 8.81 -8.54 20.02
CA ASN A 4 10.23 -8.39 19.67
C ASN A 4 11.17 -8.38 20.87
N GLY A 5 10.94 -9.28 21.84
CA GLY A 5 11.76 -9.39 23.06
C GLY A 5 11.46 -8.34 24.13
N VAL A 6 10.51 -7.44 23.91
CA VAL A 6 10.06 -6.45 24.90
C VAL A 6 8.76 -6.93 25.56
N LEU A 7 8.76 -7.02 26.89
CA LEU A 7 7.55 -7.32 27.65
C LEU A 7 6.67 -6.07 27.78
N ILE A 8 5.48 -6.12 27.19
CA ILE A 8 4.48 -5.04 27.20
C ILE A 8 3.34 -5.42 28.14
N ARG A 9 3.00 -4.50 29.04
CA ARG A 9 1.80 -4.61 29.88
C ARG A 9 0.58 -4.26 29.04
N THR A 10 -0.34 -5.21 28.90
CA THR A 10 -1.55 -5.04 28.09
C THR A 10 -2.77 -5.00 28.99
N GLU A 11 -3.73 -4.13 28.68
CA GLU A 11 -5.01 -4.03 29.42
C GLU A 11 -6.05 -5.07 28.95
N SER A 12 -5.82 -5.68 27.79
CA SER A 12 -6.70 -6.69 27.19
C SER A 12 -5.88 -7.85 26.62
N SER A 13 -6.47 -9.05 26.63
CA SER A 13 -5.94 -10.24 25.97
C SER A 13 -6.09 -10.19 24.44
N ALA A 14 -6.90 -9.27 23.92
CA ALA A 14 -7.05 -9.04 22.48
C ALA A 14 -5.88 -8.26 21.86
N ASN A 15 -4.99 -7.69 22.69
CA ASN A 15 -3.84 -6.94 22.20
C ASN A 15 -2.86 -7.87 21.47
N VAL A 16 -2.37 -7.41 20.32
CA VAL A 16 -1.37 -8.12 19.51
C VAL A 16 -0.18 -7.21 19.19
N CYS A 17 0.92 -7.80 18.72
CA CYS A 17 2.15 -7.07 18.48
C CYS A 17 2.15 -6.32 17.15
N CYS A 18 2.77 -5.15 17.16
CA CYS A 18 3.16 -4.36 15.99
C CYS A 18 4.58 -3.84 16.23
N GLY A 19 5.58 -4.54 15.71
CA GLY A 19 6.97 -4.30 16.07
C GLY A 19 7.21 -4.44 17.57
N ASN A 20 7.75 -3.40 18.19
CA ASN A 20 8.02 -3.35 19.63
C ASN A 20 6.84 -2.79 20.45
N ASN A 21 5.69 -2.56 19.81
CA ASN A 21 4.48 -2.03 20.44
C ASN A 21 3.37 -3.09 20.44
N SER A 22 2.35 -2.88 21.28
CA SER A 22 1.09 -3.63 21.20
C SER A 22 -0.04 -2.72 20.73
N TYR A 23 -1.01 -3.27 20.00
CA TYR A 23 -2.24 -2.56 19.63
C TYR A 23 -3.46 -3.46 19.86
N ASP A 24 -4.65 -2.87 19.80
CA ASP A 24 -5.92 -3.52 20.14
C ASP A 24 -6.43 -4.64 19.19
N GLY A 25 -5.56 -5.21 18.35
CA GLY A 25 -5.93 -6.31 17.47
C GLY A 25 -6.78 -5.90 16.26
N GLY A 26 -6.95 -4.59 16.00
CA GLY A 26 -7.62 -4.09 14.81
C GLY A 26 -8.97 -3.45 15.08
N VAL A 27 -9.32 -3.19 16.35
CA VAL A 27 -10.62 -2.64 16.76
C VAL A 27 -10.68 -1.13 16.45
N LYS A 28 -9.76 -0.36 17.03
CA LYS A 28 -9.59 1.10 16.84
C LYS A 28 -8.20 1.45 16.31
N GLU A 29 -7.27 0.51 16.31
CA GLU A 29 -5.90 0.70 15.86
C GLU A 29 -5.59 -0.23 14.67
N THR A 30 -4.55 0.10 13.92
CA THR A 30 -3.99 -0.75 12.88
C THR A 30 -2.47 -0.76 12.98
N CYS A 31 -1.86 -1.84 12.53
CA CYS A 31 -0.41 -1.93 12.41
C CYS A 31 0.01 -1.70 10.97
N CYS A 32 0.98 -0.81 10.76
CA CYS A 32 1.67 -0.69 9.48
C CYS A 32 3.17 -0.86 9.73
N HIS A 33 3.69 -2.01 9.28
CA HIS A 33 5.04 -2.48 9.57
C HIS A 33 5.30 -2.67 11.07
N ASN A 34 5.89 -1.67 11.72
CA ASN A 34 6.25 -1.70 13.14
C ASN A 34 5.65 -0.52 13.93
N THR A 35 4.72 0.20 13.32
CA THR A 35 4.10 1.41 13.87
C THR A 35 2.59 1.24 13.95
N VAL A 36 2.04 1.60 15.10
CA VAL A 36 0.60 1.57 15.38
C VAL A 36 -0.03 2.89 14.99
N PHE A 37 -1.16 2.83 14.28
CA PHE A 37 -1.93 3.99 13.84
C PHE A 37 -3.38 3.88 14.28
N LYS A 38 -4.05 5.03 14.44
CA LYS A 38 -5.51 5.06 14.65
C LYS A 38 -6.21 4.62 13.36
N LYS A 39 -7.06 3.59 13.47
CA LYS A 39 -7.84 3.02 12.36
C LYS A 39 -8.78 4.04 11.72
N SER A 40 -9.22 5.05 12.48
CA SER A 40 -10.04 6.15 11.96
C SER A 40 -9.33 7.05 10.96
N LEU A 41 -7.99 7.10 11.00
CA LEU A 41 -7.16 7.90 10.09
C LEU A 41 -6.54 7.03 8.99
N TYR A 42 -6.06 5.85 9.37
CA TYR A 42 -5.38 4.92 8.48
C TYR A 42 -5.89 3.51 8.77
N ASP A 43 -6.48 2.85 7.77
CA ASP A 43 -7.03 1.50 7.92
C ASP A 43 -6.24 0.46 7.11
N SER A 44 -5.25 0.91 6.33
CA SER A 44 -4.46 0.09 5.42
C SER A 44 -2.98 0.50 5.44
N CYS A 45 -2.11 -0.43 5.04
CA CYS A 45 -0.68 -0.24 4.96
C CYS A 45 -0.20 -0.62 3.55
N CYS A 46 0.56 0.26 2.90
CA CYS A 46 1.09 0.02 1.57
C CYS A 46 2.58 -0.27 1.65
N GLN A 47 3.01 -1.38 1.06
CA GLN A 47 4.42 -1.69 0.88
C GLN A 47 4.87 -1.23 -0.50
N SER A 48 5.86 -0.35 -0.54
CA SER A 48 6.48 0.15 -1.77
C SER A 48 7.51 -0.85 -2.32
N ASN A 49 7.92 -0.66 -3.57
CA ASN A 49 8.92 -1.52 -4.22
C ASN A 49 10.30 -1.46 -3.55
N ASP A 50 10.63 -0.37 -2.84
CA ASP A 50 11.86 -0.21 -2.07
C ASP A 50 11.79 -0.85 -0.66
N GLY A 51 10.66 -1.48 -0.33
CA GLY A 51 10.42 -2.11 0.97
C GLY A 51 9.96 -1.13 2.06
N THR A 52 9.72 0.14 1.75
CA THR A 52 9.12 1.09 2.68
C THR A 52 7.63 0.80 2.88
N PHE A 53 7.10 1.20 4.03
CA PHE A 53 5.70 1.00 4.39
C PHE A 53 5.04 2.33 4.69
N THR A 54 3.92 2.62 4.03
CA THR A 54 3.16 3.87 4.19
C THR A 54 1.72 3.57 4.62
N PRO A 55 1.26 4.08 5.77
CA PRO A 55 -0.15 3.94 6.16
C PRO A 55 -1.04 4.82 5.28
N PHE A 56 -2.25 4.36 4.98
CA PHE A 56 -3.22 5.14 4.21
C PHE A 56 -4.66 4.78 4.60
N SER A 57 -5.61 5.65 4.24
CA SER A 57 -7.03 5.33 4.33
C SER A 57 -7.49 4.69 3.02
N SER A 58 -7.98 3.46 3.08
CA SER A 58 -8.53 2.75 1.92
C SER A 58 -9.79 3.40 1.35
N LYS A 59 -10.43 4.33 2.08
CA LYS A 59 -11.55 5.14 1.58
C LYS A 59 -11.12 6.10 0.49
N THR A 60 -9.93 6.67 0.61
CA THR A 60 -9.45 7.74 -0.28
C THR A 60 -8.28 7.30 -1.15
N HIS A 61 -7.56 6.24 -0.80
CA HIS A 61 -6.39 5.77 -1.52
C HIS A 61 -6.42 4.25 -1.75
N ILE A 62 -5.60 3.79 -2.69
CA ILE A 62 -5.25 2.38 -2.90
C ILE A 62 -3.73 2.22 -2.86
N CYS A 63 -3.25 1.03 -2.49
CA CYS A 63 -1.83 0.73 -2.55
C CYS A 63 -1.39 0.36 -3.97
N CYS A 64 -0.30 0.96 -4.43
CA CYS A 64 0.42 0.60 -5.64
C CYS A 64 1.91 0.45 -5.27
N ASP A 65 2.80 1.26 -5.83
CA ASP A 65 4.17 1.48 -5.28
C ASP A 65 4.17 2.44 -4.10
N LYS A 66 3.08 3.18 -3.94
CA LYS A 66 2.78 4.11 -2.87
C LYS A 66 1.27 4.26 -2.81
N PRO A 67 0.69 4.80 -1.73
CA PRO A 67 -0.70 5.18 -1.74
C PRO A 67 -0.98 6.17 -2.87
N ILE A 68 -1.91 5.82 -3.77
CA ILE A 68 -2.42 6.72 -4.80
C ILE A 68 -3.89 7.00 -4.52
N ALA A 69 -4.31 8.25 -4.77
CA ALA A 69 -5.68 8.65 -4.55
C ALA A 69 -6.64 7.86 -5.45
N ARG A 70 -7.82 7.54 -4.92
CA ARG A 70 -8.94 6.95 -5.68
C ARG A 70 -9.53 8.02 -6.59
N THR A 71 -8.93 8.16 -7.76
CA THR A 71 -9.45 9.00 -8.84
C THR A 71 -9.82 8.12 -10.04
N ASN A 72 -10.46 8.70 -11.05
CA ASN A 72 -10.78 8.00 -12.30
C ASN A 72 -9.59 7.94 -13.27
N TYR A 73 -8.47 8.60 -12.96
CA TYR A 73 -7.30 8.70 -13.84
C TYR A 73 -6.03 8.10 -13.23
N LEU A 74 -5.89 8.02 -11.91
CA LEU A 74 -4.74 7.34 -11.31
C LEU A 74 -5.03 5.84 -11.22
N SER A 75 -4.17 5.04 -11.82
CA SER A 75 -4.26 3.58 -11.84
C SER A 75 -2.92 2.95 -11.52
N CYS A 76 -2.94 1.68 -11.13
CA CYS A 76 -1.73 0.90 -10.87
C CYS A 76 -1.48 -0.09 -12.02
N CYS A 77 -0.31 0.03 -12.64
CA CYS A 77 0.17 -0.89 -13.66
C CYS A 77 1.10 -1.93 -13.00
N TYR A 78 0.83 -3.21 -13.20
CA TYR A 78 1.70 -4.28 -12.70
C TYR A 78 2.71 -4.65 -13.76
N LEU A 79 3.85 -3.94 -13.78
CA LEU A 79 4.89 -4.14 -14.78
C LEU A 79 5.62 -5.47 -14.56
N LYS A 80 5.79 -6.27 -15.61
CA LYS A 80 6.56 -7.51 -15.55
C LYS A 80 8.05 -7.21 -15.77
N LEU A 81 8.84 -7.27 -14.71
CA LEU A 81 10.30 -7.07 -14.70
C LEU A 81 10.97 -8.33 -14.15
N ASN A 82 11.76 -9.03 -14.96
CA ASN A 82 12.52 -10.22 -14.56
C ASN A 82 11.65 -11.24 -13.79
N ASP A 83 10.49 -11.56 -14.34
CA ASP A 83 9.46 -12.46 -13.77
C ASP A 83 8.83 -12.02 -12.43
N ARG A 84 9.08 -10.79 -11.98
CA ARG A 84 8.37 -10.15 -10.87
C ARG A 84 7.38 -9.12 -11.38
N LEU A 85 6.29 -8.97 -10.65
CA LEU A 85 5.34 -7.88 -10.86
C LEU A 85 5.77 -6.68 -10.04
N ARG A 86 5.92 -5.53 -10.69
CA ARG A 86 6.25 -4.26 -10.07
C ARG A 86 5.04 -3.33 -10.19
N PRO A 87 4.24 -3.16 -9.13
CA PRO A 87 3.18 -2.16 -9.13
C PRO A 87 3.79 -0.79 -9.38
N THR A 88 3.25 -0.06 -10.35
CA THR A 88 3.75 1.23 -10.81
C THR A 88 2.57 2.15 -11.10
N PRO A 89 2.43 3.29 -10.42
CA PRO A 89 1.32 4.20 -10.65
C PRO A 89 1.45 4.87 -12.02
N TYR A 90 0.32 5.09 -12.69
CA TYR A 90 0.26 5.80 -13.95
C TYR A 90 -1.05 6.58 -14.09
N ASP A 91 -1.04 7.57 -14.97
CA ASP A 91 -2.21 8.36 -15.35
C ASP A 91 -2.87 7.74 -16.59
N SER A 92 -4.06 7.16 -16.45
CA SER A 92 -4.79 6.49 -17.53
C SER A 92 -5.43 7.42 -18.55
N MET A 93 -5.39 8.75 -18.35
CA MET A 93 -5.82 9.74 -19.34
C MET A 93 -4.70 10.17 -20.29
N SER A 94 -3.44 9.96 -19.91
CA SER A 94 -2.26 10.37 -20.71
C SER A 94 -1.27 9.25 -20.97
N GLN A 95 -1.40 8.11 -20.28
CA GLN A 95 -0.47 7.00 -20.34
C GLN A 95 -1.21 5.66 -20.47
N CYS A 96 -0.50 4.69 -21.01
CA CYS A 96 -0.98 3.35 -21.29
C CYS A 96 -0.18 2.32 -20.52
N CYS A 97 -0.91 1.48 -19.79
CA CYS A 97 -0.44 0.22 -19.25
C CYS A 97 -1.09 -0.91 -20.06
N LYS A 98 -0.35 -1.52 -20.99
CA LYS A 98 -0.91 -2.54 -21.91
C LYS A 98 0.01 -3.75 -22.01
N TYR A 99 -0.58 -4.91 -22.31
CA TYR A 99 0.16 -6.14 -22.60
C TYR A 99 1.28 -5.87 -23.62
N PRO A 100 2.52 -6.34 -23.39
CA PRO A 100 2.95 -7.34 -22.40
C PRO A 100 3.31 -6.78 -21.01
N PHE A 101 2.87 -5.57 -20.65
CA PHE A 101 3.11 -4.92 -19.35
C PHE A 101 4.59 -4.72 -19.03
N LYS A 102 5.41 -4.43 -20.04
CA LYS A 102 6.86 -4.20 -19.85
C LYS A 102 7.20 -2.78 -19.42
N LYS A 103 6.39 -1.80 -19.84
CA LYS A 103 6.56 -0.38 -19.53
C LYS A 103 5.23 0.36 -19.64
N ILE A 104 5.15 1.51 -18.99
CA ILE A 104 4.11 2.51 -19.24
C ILE A 104 4.58 3.41 -20.39
N ILE A 105 3.69 3.71 -21.32
CA ILE A 105 3.98 4.57 -22.49
C ILE A 105 2.99 5.73 -22.56
N PRO A 106 3.36 6.89 -23.13
CA PRO A 106 2.39 7.97 -23.37
C PRO A 106 1.36 7.55 -24.42
N MET A 107 0.13 8.06 -24.30
CA MET A 107 -0.89 7.93 -25.34
C MET A 107 -0.47 8.71 -26.59
N GLN A 108 -0.77 8.16 -27.77
CA GLN A 108 -0.63 8.84 -29.05
C GLN A 108 -2.00 8.95 -29.70
N ASN A 109 -2.45 10.16 -30.04
CA ASN A 109 -3.77 10.43 -30.61
C ASN A 109 -4.91 9.76 -29.82
N SER A 110 -4.88 9.94 -28.49
CA SER A 110 -5.84 9.31 -27.56
C SER A 110 -5.88 7.78 -27.60
N SER A 111 -4.84 7.15 -28.13
CA SER A 111 -4.77 5.70 -28.32
C SER A 111 -3.49 5.10 -27.71
N CYS A 112 -3.63 3.87 -27.23
CA CYS A 112 -2.51 3.07 -26.73
C CYS A 112 -1.88 2.27 -27.88
N ILE A 113 -1.00 2.95 -28.63
CA ILE A 113 -0.20 2.38 -29.70
C ILE A 113 1.05 1.78 -29.07
N VAL A 114 1.23 0.46 -29.21
CA VAL A 114 2.35 -0.31 -28.64
C VAL A 114 3.37 -0.60 -29.71
#